data_AF-T0LAR2-F1
#
_entry.id   AF-T0LAR2-F1
#
_cell.length_a   1.000
_cell.length_b   1.000
_cell.length_c   1.000
_cell.angle_alpha   90.00
_cell.angle_beta   90.00
_cell.angle_gamma   90.00
#
_symmetry.space_group_name_H-M   'P 1'
#
loop_
_entity.id
_entity.type
_entity.pdbx_description
1 polymer ?
#
loop_
_entity_poly.entity_id
_entity_poly.type
_entity_poly.pdbx_seq_one_letter_code
_entity_poly.pdbx_strand_id
1 'polypeptide(L)'
;MRTPTNVTWDREIVYECVWSLLCAIDNHNRDVREGKAAEGEEVRSVLMTPLATGVGRVGPEKWASQAVLAINHFVQASENPEKWSKLDWADFEGPCEEVAATWRDA
;
A
#
# COMPACT_ATOMS: atom_id res chain seq x y z
N MET A 1 -1.55 23.08 -2.99
CA MET A 1 -1.08 21.91 -3.76
C MET A 1 0.33 22.22 -4.26
N ARG A 2 1.32 21.34 -4.05
CA ARG A 2 2.69 21.54 -4.57
C ARG A 2 2.75 21.13 -6.04
N THR A 3 3.63 21.75 -6.81
CA THR A 3 3.91 21.35 -8.19
C THR A 3 4.40 19.90 -8.22
N PRO A 4 3.79 19.00 -9.01
CA PRO A 4 4.27 17.64 -9.15
C PRO A 4 5.72 17.61 -9.67
N THR A 5 6.51 16.67 -9.18
CA THR A 5 7.92 16.51 -9.55
C THR A 5 8.23 15.04 -9.82
N ASN A 6 9.42 14.77 -10.34
CA ASN A 6 9.93 13.41 -10.44
C ASN A 6 10.08 12.79 -9.04
N VAL A 7 9.52 11.60 -8.82
CA VAL A 7 9.56 10.88 -7.53
C VAL A 7 10.37 9.59 -7.59
N THR A 8 11.17 9.36 -8.63
CA THR A 8 12.02 8.16 -8.75
C THR A 8 13.16 8.10 -7.71
N TRP A 9 13.34 9.16 -6.92
CA TRP A 9 14.23 9.14 -5.76
C TRP A 9 13.74 8.19 -4.68
N ASP A 10 12.42 8.00 -4.60
CA ASP A 10 11.81 7.03 -3.72
C ASP A 10 11.65 5.71 -4.48
N ARG A 11 12.22 4.66 -3.89
CA ARG A 11 12.24 3.35 -4.51
C ARG A 11 10.90 2.63 -4.37
N GLU A 12 10.11 2.96 -3.36
CA GLU A 12 8.95 2.18 -2.90
C GLU A 12 7.68 3.03 -2.76
N ILE A 13 7.71 4.27 -3.26
CA ILE A 13 6.61 5.24 -3.18
C ILE A 13 5.23 4.68 -3.53
N VAL A 14 5.12 3.80 -4.53
CA VAL A 14 3.84 3.21 -4.92
C VAL A 14 3.36 2.23 -3.86
N TYR A 15 4.26 1.36 -3.40
CA TYR A 15 3.97 0.39 -2.34
C TYR A 15 3.50 1.12 -1.07
N GLU A 16 4.27 2.11 -0.61
CA GLU A 16 3.96 2.87 0.60
C GLU A 16 2.62 3.62 0.51
N CYS A 17 2.35 4.25 -0.63
CA CYS A 17 1.12 4.99 -0.86
C CYS A 17 -0.11 4.07 -0.90
N VAL A 18 -0.01 2.92 -1.58
CA VAL A 18 -1.10 1.94 -1.66
C VAL A 18 -1.36 1.31 -0.28
N TRP A 19 -0.29 0.91 0.42
CA TRP A 19 -0.39 0.40 1.80
C TRP A 19 -1.09 1.40 2.73
N SER A 20 -0.65 2.66 2.70
CA SER A 20 -1.22 3.73 3.53
C SER A 20 -2.70 3.97 3.22
N LEU A 21 -3.08 3.93 1.93
CA LEU A 21 -4.47 4.04 1.51
C LEU A 21 -5.33 2.89 2.07
N LEU A 22 -4.84 1.65 1.99
CA LEU A 22 -5.56 0.47 2.50
C LEU A 22 -5.72 0.53 4.03
N CYS A 23 -4.67 0.92 4.76
CA CYS A 23 -4.77 1.15 6.20
C CYS A 23 -5.78 2.25 6.56
N ALA A 24 -5.83 3.35 5.79
CA ALA A 24 -6.80 4.42 6.03
C ALA A 24 -8.24 3.92 5.80
N ILE A 25 -8.47 3.12 4.75
CA ILE A 25 -9.77 2.51 4.46
C ILE A 25 -10.18 1.54 5.56
N ASP A 26 -9.28 0.67 6.03
CA ASP A 26 -9.60 -0.30 7.08
C ASP A 26 -9.93 0.39 8.41
N ASN A 27 -9.16 1.41 8.79
CA ASN A 27 -9.44 2.21 9.97
C ASN A 27 -10.81 2.91 9.86
N HIS A 28 -11.11 3.54 8.71
CA HIS A 28 -12.43 4.15 8.46
C HIS A 28 -13.55 3.11 8.59
N ASN A 29 -13.40 1.95 7.93
CA ASN A 29 -14.40 0.90 7.96
C ASN A 29 -14.60 0.33 9.38
N ARG A 30 -13.53 0.21 10.17
CA ARG A 30 -13.61 -0.18 11.58
C ARG A 30 -14.38 0.87 12.39
N ASP A 31 -14.08 2.14 12.21
CA ASP A 31 -14.77 3.23 12.93
C ASP A 31 -16.26 3.31 12.56
N VAL A 32 -16.61 3.04 11.29
CA VAL A 32 -18.03 2.91 10.86
C VAL A 32 -18.70 1.72 11.55
N ARG A 33 -18.08 0.53 11.55
CA ARG A 33 -18.64 -0.68 12.21
C ARG A 33 -18.82 -0.51 13.72
N GLU A 34 -17.93 0.24 14.35
CA GLU A 34 -17.97 0.53 15.79
C GLU A 34 -18.88 1.73 16.15
N GLY A 35 -19.52 2.37 15.17
CA GLY A 35 -20.38 3.53 15.39
C GLY A 35 -19.63 4.78 15.86
N LYS A 36 -18.31 4.84 15.61
CA LYS A 36 -17.42 5.97 15.96
C LYS A 36 -17.30 7.00 14.85
N ALA A 37 -17.61 6.62 13.60
CA ALA A 37 -17.62 7.54 12.48
C ALA A 37 -18.79 8.54 12.61
N ALA A 38 -18.51 9.83 12.44
CA ALA A 38 -19.52 10.88 12.54
C ALA A 38 -20.61 10.74 11.47
N GLU A 39 -20.20 10.39 10.23
CA GLU A 39 -21.05 10.11 9.09
C GLU A 39 -20.31 9.15 8.13
N GLY A 40 -21.04 8.37 7.33
CA GLY A 40 -20.50 7.56 6.24
C GLY A 40 -20.82 6.07 6.30
N GLU A 41 -20.62 5.41 5.16
CA GLU A 41 -20.76 3.95 5.00
C GLU A 41 -19.38 3.30 4.87
N GLU A 42 -19.32 1.98 5.04
CA GLU A 42 -18.10 1.21 4.76
C GLU A 42 -17.72 1.32 3.28
N VAL A 43 -16.45 1.59 3.02
CA VAL A 43 -15.86 1.55 1.67
C VAL A 43 -15.67 0.09 1.28
N ARG A 44 -16.45 -0.37 0.30
CA ARG A 44 -16.41 -1.77 -0.18
C ARG A 44 -15.61 -1.96 -1.47
N SER A 45 -15.36 -0.88 -2.22
CA SER A 45 -14.62 -0.93 -3.47
C SER A 45 -13.91 0.40 -3.73
N VAL A 46 -12.76 0.31 -4.39
CA VAL A 46 -11.94 1.47 -4.77
C VAL A 46 -11.60 1.34 -6.25
N LEU A 47 -11.94 2.38 -7.01
CA LEU A 47 -11.37 2.60 -8.33
C LEU A 47 -10.23 3.61 -8.17
N MET A 48 -9.03 3.25 -8.58
CA MET A 48 -7.87 4.14 -8.50
C MET A 48 -7.20 4.32 -9.86
N THR A 49 -6.70 5.53 -10.11
CA THR A 49 -5.76 5.78 -11.19
C THR A 49 -4.34 5.45 -10.74
N PRO A 50 -3.43 5.12 -11.67
CA PRO A 50 -2.04 4.90 -11.31
C PRO A 50 -1.40 6.15 -10.69
N LEU A 51 -0.83 5.97 -9.51
CA LEU A 51 -0.07 6.99 -8.79
C LEU A 51 1.34 7.12 -9.37
N ALA A 52 1.86 8.33 -9.48
CA ALA A 52 3.24 8.63 -9.90
C ALA A 52 3.67 8.21 -11.33
N THR A 53 2.81 7.61 -12.15
CA THR A 53 3.16 7.20 -13.54
C THR A 53 3.25 8.35 -14.55
N GLY A 54 2.69 9.52 -14.22
CA GLY A 54 2.78 10.74 -15.02
C GLY A 54 4.05 11.55 -14.73
N VAL A 55 3.89 12.74 -14.14
CA VAL A 55 5.02 13.63 -13.77
C VAL A 55 6.01 12.96 -12.82
N GLY A 56 5.54 11.99 -12.02
CA GLY A 56 6.35 11.22 -11.09
C GLY A 56 7.35 10.26 -11.73
N ARG A 57 7.22 9.97 -13.04
CA ARG A 57 8.13 9.13 -13.83
C ARG A 57 8.28 7.67 -13.37
N VAL A 58 7.36 7.14 -12.56
CA VAL A 58 7.35 5.71 -12.22
C VAL A 58 6.89 4.90 -13.43
N GLY A 59 7.68 3.90 -13.84
CA GLY A 59 7.34 3.00 -14.94
C GLY A 59 6.09 2.15 -14.65
N PRO A 60 5.29 1.79 -15.65
CA PRO A 60 4.05 1.05 -15.46
C PRO A 60 4.26 -0.34 -14.83
N GLU A 61 5.35 -1.03 -15.17
CA GLU A 61 5.68 -2.35 -14.63
C GLU A 61 6.07 -2.27 -13.15
N LYS A 62 6.94 -1.33 -12.80
CA LYS A 62 7.29 -1.04 -11.40
C LYS A 62 6.05 -0.65 -10.58
N TRP A 63 5.20 0.21 -11.14
CA TRP A 63 3.95 0.61 -10.48
C TRP A 63 3.05 -0.59 -10.22
N ALA A 64 2.81 -1.44 -11.24
CA ALA A 64 1.94 -2.60 -11.12
C ALA A 64 2.48 -3.60 -10.09
N SER A 65 3.79 -3.88 -10.14
CA SER A 65 4.45 -4.82 -9.22
C SER A 65 4.32 -4.36 -7.76
N GLN A 66 4.63 -3.09 -7.48
CA GLN A 66 4.51 -2.53 -6.14
C GLN A 66 3.07 -2.45 -5.64
N ALA A 67 2.13 -2.05 -6.50
CA ALA A 67 0.72 -1.96 -6.14
C ALA A 67 0.14 -3.35 -5.78
N VAL A 68 0.44 -4.37 -6.59
CA VAL A 68 -0.01 -5.75 -6.33
C VAL A 68 0.62 -6.31 -5.06
N LEU A 69 1.91 -6.09 -4.83
CA LEU A 69 2.57 -6.53 -3.59
C LEU A 69 1.98 -5.86 -2.36
N ALA A 70 1.71 -4.55 -2.40
CA ALA A 70 1.08 -3.84 -1.29
C ALA A 70 -0.30 -4.42 -0.97
N ILE A 71 -1.13 -4.71 -1.98
CA ILE A 71 -2.44 -5.33 -1.80
C ILE A 71 -2.29 -6.75 -1.22
N ASN A 72 -1.38 -7.56 -1.76
CA ASN A 72 -1.15 -8.93 -1.31
C ASN A 72 -0.71 -8.97 0.16
N HIS A 73 0.32 -8.19 0.51
CA HIS A 73 0.81 -8.09 1.89
C HIS A 73 -0.28 -7.58 2.83
N PHE A 74 -1.09 -6.61 2.39
CA PHE A 74 -2.18 -6.09 3.20
C PHE A 74 -3.25 -7.15 3.49
N VAL A 75 -3.67 -7.92 2.48
CA VAL A 75 -4.62 -9.03 2.66
C VAL A 75 -4.05 -10.07 3.61
N GLN A 76 -2.79 -10.48 3.42
CA GLN A 76 -2.13 -11.43 4.31
C GLN A 76 -2.09 -10.93 5.76
N ALA A 77 -1.80 -9.64 5.97
CA ALA A 77 -1.77 -8.99 7.27
C ALA A 77 -3.15 -8.92 7.93
N SER A 78 -4.18 -8.57 7.15
CA SER A 78 -5.56 -8.45 7.62
C SER A 78 -6.19 -9.80 7.96
N GLU A 79 -5.92 -10.85 7.18
CA GLU A 79 -6.49 -12.18 7.37
C GLU A 79 -5.77 -13.00 8.46
N ASN A 80 -4.51 -12.68 8.76
CA ASN A 80 -3.69 -13.43 9.72
C ASN A 80 -3.16 -12.54 10.86
N PRO A 81 -4.00 -11.75 11.57
CA PRO A 81 -3.53 -10.76 12.52
C PRO A 81 -2.68 -11.36 13.66
N GLU A 82 -2.95 -12.61 14.05
CA GLU A 82 -2.15 -13.32 15.05
C GLU A 82 -0.73 -13.67 14.59
N LYS A 83 -0.54 -13.93 13.30
CA LYS A 83 0.78 -14.20 12.71
C LYS A 83 1.55 -12.89 12.60
N TRP A 84 0.91 -11.85 12.05
CA TRP A 84 1.56 -10.57 11.77
C TRP A 84 1.87 -9.75 13.01
N SER A 85 1.07 -9.87 14.07
CA SER A 85 1.39 -9.26 15.38
C SER A 85 2.54 -9.93 16.13
N LYS A 86 2.98 -11.11 15.69
CA LYS A 86 4.06 -11.91 16.32
C LYS A 86 5.32 -12.01 15.45
N LEU A 87 5.36 -11.33 14.31
CA LEU A 87 6.55 -11.34 13.44
C LEU A 87 7.74 -10.73 14.18
N ASP A 88 8.86 -11.42 14.12
CA ASP A 88 10.16 -10.87 14.54
C ASP A 88 10.89 -10.29 13.32
N TRP A 89 11.97 -9.55 13.55
CA TRP A 89 12.78 -8.91 12.51
C TRP A 89 13.20 -9.88 11.39
N ALA A 90 13.45 -11.15 11.72
CA ALA A 90 13.81 -12.18 10.76
C ALA A 90 12.66 -12.57 9.81
N ASP A 91 11.41 -12.45 10.25
CA ASP A 91 10.26 -12.78 9.41
C ASP A 91 9.93 -11.67 8.39
N PHE A 92 10.47 -10.46 8.59
CA PHE A 92 10.30 -9.33 7.67
C PHE A 92 11.25 -9.37 6.47
N GLU A 93 12.30 -10.19 6.50
CA GLU A 93 13.31 -10.25 5.45
C GLU A 93 12.70 -10.61 4.09
N GLY A 94 11.83 -11.61 4.03
CA GLY A 94 11.14 -12.03 2.80
C GLY A 94 10.29 -10.92 2.18
N PRO A 95 9.29 -10.35 2.88
CA PRO A 95 8.50 -9.24 2.36
C PRO A 95 9.33 -8.02 1.94
N CYS A 96 10.40 -7.70 2.69
CA CYS A 96 11.31 -6.62 2.31
C CYS A 96 12.07 -6.93 1.01
N GLU A 97 12.52 -8.17 0.81
CA GLU A 97 13.18 -8.59 -0.42
C GLU A 97 12.23 -8.55 -1.63
N GLU A 98 10.98 -8.98 -1.47
CA GLU A 98 9.96 -8.94 -2.52
C GLU A 98 9.71 -7.51 -3.00
N VAL A 99 9.52 -6.55 -2.07
CA VAL A 99 9.36 -5.13 -2.43
C VAL A 99 10.64 -4.62 -3.07
N ALA A 100 11.81 -4.99 -2.54
CA ALA A 100 13.08 -4.51 -3.07
C ALA A 100 13.36 -5.01 -4.50
N ALA A 101 12.93 -6.22 -4.85
CA ALA A 101 13.07 -6.77 -6.20
C ALA A 101 12.38 -5.89 -7.25
N THR A 102 11.26 -5.23 -6.90
CA THR A 102 10.50 -4.37 -7.83
C THR A 102 11.26 -3.16 -8.38
N TRP A 103 12.38 -2.77 -7.75
CA TRP A 103 13.18 -1.62 -8.17
C TRP A 103 14.65 -1.95 -8.40
N ARG A 104 15.11 -3.17 -8.08
CA ARG A 104 16.45 -3.65 -8.44
C ARG A 104 16.55 -4.06 -9.89
N ASP A 105 15.44 -4.58 -10.45
CA ASP A 105 15.38 -5.13 -11.81
C ASP A 105 14.71 -4.18 -12.83
N ALA A 106 14.39 -2.94 -12.43
CA ALA A 106 13.61 -1.96 -13.20
C ALA A 106 14.39 -0.72 -13.62
#